data_AF-B4UZ49-F1
#
_entry.id   AF-B4UZ49-F1
#
_cell.length_a   1.000
_cell.length_b   1.000
_cell.length_c   1.000
_cell.angle_alpha   90.00
_cell.angle_beta   90.00
_cell.angle_gamma   90.00
#
_symmetry.space_group_name_H-M   'P 1'
#
loop_
_entity.id
_entity.type
_entity.pdbx_description
1 polymer ?
#
loop_
_entity_poly.entity_id
_entity_poly.type
_entity_poly.pdbx_seq_one_letter_code
_entity_poly.pdbx_strand_id
1 'polypeptide(L)'
;MATPEPPPEPVISSISSFEWSSEESVAYEAAIEAINGAVGAYTAQITSENRKPAPDKALIAGWREQRGECGRARAELNPSDHTQIAEARRHYAALARQLMERS
;
A
#
# COMPACT_ATOMS: atom_id res chain seq x y z
N MET A 1 58.42 17.83 27.95
CA MET A 1 57.92 16.78 27.04
C MET A 1 56.43 17.02 26.91
N ALA A 2 55.94 17.45 25.74
CA ALA A 2 54.54 17.82 25.55
C ALA A 2 53.67 16.56 25.40
N THR A 3 52.58 16.50 26.16
CA THR A 3 51.58 15.42 26.07
C THR A 3 50.84 15.52 24.73
N PRO A 4 50.69 14.42 23.98
CA PRO A 4 49.95 14.45 22.72
C PRO A 4 48.46 14.72 22.98
N GLU A 5 47.83 15.50 22.10
CA GLU A 5 46.38 15.70 22.14
C GLU A 5 45.64 14.38 21.91
N PRO A 6 44.50 14.18 22.59
CA PRO A 6 43.65 13.02 22.35
C PRO A 6 43.07 13.04 20.94
N PRO A 7 42.84 11.87 20.33
CA PRO A 7 42.25 11.79 19.00
C PRO A 7 40.83 12.37 18.99
N PRO A 8 40.39 12.96 17.86
CA PRO A 8 39.03 13.49 17.74
C PRO A 8 38.00 12.37 17.93
N GLU A 9 36.87 12.71 18.56
CA GLU A 9 35.81 11.74 18.78
C GLU A 9 35.29 11.16 17.44
N PRO A 10 34.97 9.85 17.41
CA PRO A 10 34.43 9.21 16.22
C PRO A 10 33.12 9.88 15.79
N VAL A 11 33.04 10.27 14.50
CA VAL A 11 31.82 10.84 13.89
C VAL A 11 30.61 9.89 14.04
N ILE A 12 30.84 8.58 14.21
CA ILE A 12 29.76 7.62 14.41
C ILE A 12 28.98 7.83 15.72
N SER A 13 29.59 8.49 16.72
CA SER A 13 28.93 8.82 17.98
C SER A 13 27.89 9.94 17.85
N SER A 14 27.92 10.73 16.77
CA SER A 14 26.95 11.81 16.50
C SER A 14 25.85 11.42 15.51
N ILE A 15 25.91 10.22 14.95
CA ILE A 15 24.85 9.69 14.08
C ILE A 15 23.78 9.10 14.99
N SER A 16 22.65 9.80 15.12
CA SER A 16 21.47 9.23 15.78
C SER A 16 21.06 7.95 15.05
N SER A 17 20.85 6.87 15.79
CA SER A 17 20.37 5.60 15.24
C SER A 17 19.00 5.82 14.58
N PHE A 18 18.96 5.82 13.25
CA PHE A 18 17.69 5.72 12.53
C PHE A 18 17.26 4.25 12.57
N GLU A 19 16.40 3.93 13.53
CA GLU A 19 15.85 2.59 13.66
C GLU A 19 14.83 2.40 12.54
N TRP A 20 15.23 1.69 11.48
CA TRP A 20 14.27 1.15 10.52
C TRP A 20 13.40 0.15 11.27
N SER A 21 12.21 0.57 11.72
CA SER A 21 11.30 -0.38 12.31
C SER A 21 10.79 -1.29 11.18
N SER A 22 11.16 -2.58 11.23
CA SER A 22 10.70 -3.52 10.22
C SER A 22 9.17 -3.62 10.21
N GLU A 23 8.53 -3.30 11.35
CA GLU A 23 7.10 -3.27 11.53
C GLU A 23 6.40 -2.18 10.69
N GLU A 24 6.93 -0.95 10.63
CA GLU A 24 6.36 0.11 9.78
C GLU A 24 6.46 -0.27 8.29
N SER A 25 7.59 -0.81 7.88
CA SER A 25 7.79 -1.28 6.50
C SER A 25 6.81 -2.43 6.17
N VAL A 26 6.65 -3.39 7.08
CA VAL A 26 5.69 -4.50 6.93
C VAL A 26 4.25 -3.99 6.89
N ALA A 27 3.89 -3.03 7.73
CA ALA A 27 2.54 -2.46 7.76
C ALA A 27 2.22 -1.71 6.46
N TYR A 28 3.16 -0.91 5.97
CA TYR A 28 3.05 -0.21 4.70
C TYR A 28 2.88 -1.19 3.53
N GLU A 29 3.77 -2.18 3.41
CA GLU A 29 3.66 -3.21 2.36
C GLU A 29 2.34 -4.00 2.46
N ALA A 30 1.88 -4.32 3.67
CA ALA A 30 0.59 -4.98 3.86
C ALA A 30 -0.59 -4.11 3.40
N ALA A 31 -0.51 -2.77 3.51
CA ALA A 31 -1.51 -1.87 2.96
C ALA A 31 -1.44 -1.81 1.42
N ILE A 32 -0.24 -1.76 0.85
CA ILE A 32 -0.03 -1.83 -0.61
C ILE A 32 -0.62 -3.12 -1.19
N GLU A 33 -0.37 -4.26 -0.55
CA GLU A 33 -0.90 -5.56 -0.97
C GLU A 33 -2.43 -5.64 -0.84
N ALA A 34 -3.01 -5.04 0.21
CA ALA A 34 -4.46 -4.94 0.31
C ALA A 34 -5.08 -4.15 -0.86
N ILE A 35 -4.47 -3.02 -1.23
CA ILE A 35 -4.90 -2.20 -2.38
C ILE A 35 -4.76 -3.00 -3.68
N ASN A 36 -3.62 -3.67 -3.89
CA ASN A 36 -3.39 -4.51 -5.06
C ASN A 36 -4.42 -5.66 -5.15
N GLY A 37 -4.80 -6.24 -4.00
CA GLY A 37 -5.87 -7.23 -3.92
C GLY A 37 -7.21 -6.70 -4.43
N ALA A 38 -7.60 -5.48 -4.05
CA ALA A 38 -8.82 -4.84 -4.55
C ALA A 38 -8.75 -4.56 -6.07
N VAL A 39 -7.59 -4.10 -6.57
CA VAL A 39 -7.35 -3.91 -8.02
C VAL A 39 -7.51 -5.24 -8.79
N GLY A 40 -6.96 -6.32 -8.24
CA GLY A 40 -7.10 -7.66 -8.79
C GLY A 40 -8.56 -8.11 -8.84
N ALA A 41 -9.30 -7.92 -7.75
CA ALA A 41 -10.70 -8.30 -7.65
C ALA A 41 -11.59 -7.52 -8.66
N TYR A 42 -11.41 -6.21 -8.81
CA TYR A 42 -12.10 -5.45 -9.85
C TYR A 42 -11.73 -5.92 -11.26
N THR A 43 -10.46 -6.26 -11.49
CA THR A 43 -10.01 -6.78 -12.79
C THR A 43 -10.68 -8.12 -13.12
N ALA A 44 -10.85 -8.99 -12.12
CA ALA A 44 -11.58 -10.25 -12.27
C ALA A 44 -13.07 -10.01 -12.59
N GLN A 45 -13.74 -9.10 -11.88
CA GLN A 45 -15.12 -8.70 -12.15
C GLN A 45 -15.32 -8.18 -13.57
N ILE A 46 -14.47 -7.24 -14.00
CA ILE A 46 -14.47 -6.70 -15.37
C ILE A 46 -14.27 -7.82 -16.40
N THR A 47 -13.35 -8.74 -16.13
CA THR A 47 -13.06 -9.86 -17.05
C THR A 47 -14.25 -10.81 -17.14
N SER A 48 -14.88 -11.14 -16.01
CA SER A 48 -16.07 -11.99 -15.93
C SER A 48 -17.23 -11.39 -16.74
N GLU A 49 -17.53 -10.11 -16.52
CA GLU A 49 -18.62 -9.42 -17.22
C GLU A 49 -18.36 -9.31 -18.74
N ASN A 50 -17.12 -9.03 -19.15
CA ASN A 50 -16.77 -8.99 -20.58
C ASN A 50 -16.92 -10.34 -21.30
N ARG A 51 -16.93 -11.47 -20.57
CA ARG A 51 -17.13 -12.80 -21.14
C ARG A 51 -18.61 -13.16 -21.32
N LYS A 52 -19.55 -12.38 -20.79
CA LYS A 52 -20.98 -12.64 -20.96
C LYS A 52 -21.40 -12.40 -22.42
N PRO A 53 -22.43 -13.10 -22.93
CA PRO A 53 -22.95 -12.88 -24.28
C PRO A 53 -23.42 -11.45 -24.54
N ALA A 54 -23.91 -10.77 -23.51
CA ALA A 54 -24.28 -9.36 -23.52
C ALA A 54 -23.70 -8.66 -22.28
N PRO A 55 -22.43 -8.18 -22.33
CA PRO A 55 -21.79 -7.52 -21.21
C PRO A 55 -22.45 -6.19 -20.85
N ASP A 56 -22.67 -5.95 -19.56
CA ASP A 56 -23.11 -4.65 -19.05
C ASP A 56 -21.95 -3.64 -19.07
N LYS A 57 -22.02 -2.71 -20.01
CA LYS A 57 -20.98 -1.67 -20.19
C LYS A 57 -20.97 -0.64 -19.06
N ALA A 58 -22.11 -0.38 -18.42
CA ALA A 58 -22.18 0.55 -17.31
C ALA A 58 -21.50 -0.03 -16.06
N LEU A 59 -21.72 -1.32 -15.77
CA LEU A 59 -21.02 -2.01 -14.68
C LEU A 59 -19.50 -2.04 -14.91
N ILE A 60 -19.06 -2.37 -16.13
CA ILE A 60 -17.64 -2.36 -16.48
C ILE A 60 -17.02 -0.96 -16.33
N ALA A 61 -17.72 0.09 -16.76
CA ALA A 61 -17.24 1.46 -16.62
C ALA A 61 -17.08 1.85 -15.14
N GLY A 62 -18.09 1.55 -14.31
CA GLY A 62 -18.03 1.80 -12.87
C GLY A 62 -16.87 1.06 -12.20
N TRP A 63 -16.66 -0.23 -12.50
CA TRP A 63 -15.52 -0.96 -11.93
C TRP A 63 -14.16 -0.45 -12.41
N ARG A 64 -14.05 0.06 -13.64
CA ARG A 64 -12.82 0.67 -14.13
C ARG A 64 -12.48 1.94 -13.37
N GLU A 65 -13.49 2.76 -13.08
CA GLU A 65 -13.34 3.96 -12.26
C GLU A 65 -12.88 3.60 -10.84
N GLN A 66 -13.58 2.67 -10.17
CA GLN A 66 -13.24 2.23 -8.81
C GLN A 66 -11.83 1.59 -8.74
N ARG A 67 -11.43 0.83 -9.76
CA ARG A 67 -10.07 0.32 -9.88
C ARG A 67 -9.05 1.46 -10.04
N GLY A 68 -9.40 2.52 -10.75
CA GLY A 68 -8.60 3.75 -10.85
C GLY A 68 -8.44 4.47 -9.51
N GLU A 69 -9.50 4.54 -8.70
CA GLU A 69 -9.43 5.07 -7.34
C GLU A 69 -8.46 4.29 -6.46
N CYS A 70 -8.43 2.96 -6.56
CA CYS A 70 -7.45 2.13 -5.86
C CYS A 70 -6.00 2.51 -6.25
N GLY A 71 -5.76 2.79 -7.53
CA GLY A 71 -4.46 3.27 -8.01
C GLY A 71 -4.06 4.62 -7.43
N ARG A 72 -5.00 5.57 -7.33
CA ARG A 72 -4.77 6.87 -6.68
C ARG A 72 -4.49 6.72 -5.20
N ALA A 73 -5.30 5.96 -4.48
CA ALA A 73 -5.11 5.70 -3.06
C ALA A 73 -3.73 5.09 -2.76
N ARG A 74 -3.22 4.21 -3.64
CA ARG A 74 -1.86 3.68 -3.53
C ARG A 74 -0.79 4.78 -3.69
N ALA A 75 -0.97 5.67 -4.67
CA ALA A 75 -0.01 6.75 -4.94
C ALA A 75 0.00 7.83 -3.85
N GLU A 76 -1.13 8.00 -3.16
CA GLU A 76 -1.31 8.98 -2.09
C GLU A 76 -0.99 8.43 -0.68
N LEU A 77 -0.66 7.13 -0.57
CA LEU A 77 -0.33 6.50 0.70
C LEU A 77 0.99 7.07 1.25
N ASN A 78 0.93 7.67 2.43
CA ASN A 78 2.07 8.24 3.13
C ASN A 78 2.71 7.18 4.04
N PRO A 79 3.98 6.78 3.81
CA PRO A 79 4.67 5.79 4.63
C PRO A 79 4.82 6.18 6.11
N SER A 80 4.76 7.48 6.44
CA SER A 80 4.84 7.97 7.81
C SER A 80 3.48 8.12 8.50
N ASP A 81 2.36 7.91 7.80
CA ASP A 81 1.02 8.02 8.37
C ASP A 81 0.47 6.64 8.75
N HIS A 82 0.70 6.25 10.00
CA HIS A 82 0.36 4.91 10.48
C HIS A 82 -1.15 4.69 10.56
N THR A 83 -1.93 5.76 10.79
CA THR A 83 -3.38 5.70 10.80
C THR A 83 -3.89 5.43 9.39
N GLN A 84 -3.41 6.18 8.40
CA GLN A 84 -3.77 5.99 7.00
C GLN A 84 -3.41 4.57 6.52
N ILE A 85 -2.23 4.06 6.86
CA ILE A 85 -1.79 2.69 6.53
C ILE A 85 -2.75 1.64 7.10
N ALA A 86 -3.08 1.75 8.40
CA ALA A 86 -3.97 0.81 9.06
C ALA A 86 -5.39 0.84 8.47
N GLU A 87 -5.90 2.03 8.16
CA GLU A 87 -7.21 2.21 7.55
C GLU A 87 -7.26 1.67 6.12
N ALA A 88 -6.26 1.98 5.29
CA ALA A 88 -6.13 1.46 3.94
C ALA A 88 -6.10 -0.08 3.95
N ARG A 89 -5.25 -0.68 4.79
CA ARG A 89 -5.18 -2.13 4.93
C ARG A 89 -6.53 -2.75 5.28
N ARG A 90 -7.24 -2.21 6.28
CA ARG A 90 -8.57 -2.72 6.69
C ARG A 90 -9.59 -2.56 5.57
N HIS A 91 -9.66 -1.37 4.97
CA HIS A 91 -10.65 -1.04 3.95
C HIS A 91 -10.48 -1.90 2.69
N TYR A 92 -9.28 -1.90 2.10
CA TYR A 92 -9.05 -2.58 0.83
C TYR A 92 -9.05 -4.12 0.96
N ALA A 93 -8.64 -4.66 2.11
CA ALA A 93 -8.80 -6.09 2.37
C ALA A 93 -10.29 -6.50 2.45
N ALA A 94 -11.13 -5.69 3.09
CA ALA A 94 -12.58 -5.93 3.14
C ALA A 94 -13.21 -5.79 1.74
N LEU A 95 -12.82 -4.75 0.98
CA LEU A 95 -13.30 -4.52 -0.37
C LEU A 95 -12.95 -5.68 -1.30
N ALA A 96 -11.70 -6.15 -1.29
CA ALA A 96 -11.27 -7.28 -2.11
C ALA A 96 -12.11 -8.54 -1.82
N ARG A 97 -12.36 -8.86 -0.53
CA ARG A 97 -13.22 -10.00 -0.15
C ARG A 97 -14.64 -9.85 -0.68
N GLN A 98 -15.26 -8.69 -0.45
CA GLN A 98 -16.62 -8.42 -0.93
C GLN A 98 -16.74 -8.54 -2.45
N LEU A 99 -15.71 -8.11 -3.20
CA LEU A 99 -15.70 -8.24 -4.65
C LEU A 99 -15.52 -9.69 -5.10
N MET A 100 -14.70 -10.48 -4.40
CA MET A 100 -14.50 -11.90 -4.71
C MET A 100 -15.72 -12.77 -4.38
N GLU A 101 -16.45 -12.43 -3.31
CA GLU A 101 -17.70 -13.12 -2.93
C GLU A 101 -18.83 -12.89 -3.95
N ARG A 102 -18.70 -11.85 -4.79
CA ARG A 102 -19.70 -11.46 -5.81
C ARG A 102 -19.36 -11.96 -7.21
N SER A 103 -18.17 -12.55 -7.42
CA SER A 103 -17.68 -12.98 -8.75
C SER A 103 -18.15 -14.36 -9.18
#